data_AF-A0A940UP36-F1
#
_entry.id   AF-A0A940UP36-F1
#
_cell.length_a   1.000
_cell.length_b   1.000
_cell.length_c   1.000
_cell.angle_alpha   90.00
_cell.angle_beta   90.00
_cell.angle_gamma   90.00
#
_symmetry.space_group_name_H-M   'P 1'
#
loop_
_entity.id
_entity.type
_entity.pdbx_description
1 polymer ?
#
loop_
_entity_poly.entity_id
_entity_poly.type
_entity_poly.pdbx_seq_one_letter_code
_entity_poly.pdbx_strand_id
1 'polypeptide(L)'
;MSDLSINTDYPCNSGNYTACSSRTISYIVMHYTGSTGTGKANAKYFTTSGREASAHYFVGHASEDAQIYQSVAPVNKAWHCGTSGTYYHDECRNSNSIGIELACHNDTSDTSASSSGWYFDDETVDQAVELVKALMETYSIAADHVIRHYDVTHKTCPAPYVNDETQWEAFLARLETTTTTEEDTMTQDQFNEMMAVYLEQLGEQEPSDWSADERETVEAAGLIKGDANGDKKYKSFLTREAMAVMLSRLLNLLGK
;
A
#
# COMPACT_ATOMS: atom_id res chain seq x y z
N MET A 1 9.01 -12.17 6.91
CA MET A 1 8.17 -13.34 6.55
C MET A 1 7.70 -14.04 7.83
N SER A 2 6.85 -13.40 8.61
CA SER A 2 6.11 -14.03 9.70
C SER A 2 4.82 -14.65 9.15
N ASP A 3 4.51 -15.86 9.59
CA ASP A 3 3.24 -16.62 9.54
C ASP A 3 2.62 -17.08 8.20
N LEU A 4 3.16 -16.75 7.02
CA LEU A 4 2.70 -17.36 5.77
C LEU A 4 3.15 -18.82 5.62
N SER A 5 2.18 -19.75 5.56
CA SER A 5 2.44 -21.16 5.22
C SER A 5 2.72 -21.31 3.72
N ILE A 6 3.99 -21.48 3.36
CA ILE A 6 4.42 -21.65 1.97
C ILE A 6 4.89 -23.10 1.76
N ASN A 7 4.20 -23.83 0.88
CA ASN A 7 4.61 -25.17 0.47
C ASN A 7 5.74 -25.09 -0.58
N THR A 8 6.81 -25.85 -0.38
CA THR A 8 7.99 -25.89 -1.28
C THR A 8 8.26 -27.28 -1.87
N ASP A 9 7.30 -28.21 -1.77
CA ASP A 9 7.46 -29.61 -2.15
C ASP A 9 7.50 -29.84 -3.68
N TYR A 10 7.17 -28.82 -4.47
CA TYR A 10 7.06 -28.88 -5.93
C TYR A 10 7.96 -27.85 -6.63
N PRO A 11 9.29 -27.94 -6.46
CA PRO A 11 10.21 -27.00 -7.09
C PRO A 11 10.16 -27.15 -8.62
N CYS A 12 10.17 -26.01 -9.30
CA CYS A 12 10.25 -25.92 -10.74
C CYS A 12 11.50 -26.64 -11.26
N ASN A 13 11.38 -27.27 -12.42
CA ASN A 13 12.52 -27.86 -13.11
C ASN A 13 13.53 -26.76 -13.47
N SER A 14 14.84 -27.02 -13.30
CA SER A 14 15.89 -26.06 -13.63
C SER A 14 15.96 -25.68 -15.11
N GLY A 15 15.31 -26.44 -16.00
CA GLY A 15 15.17 -26.11 -17.43
C GLY A 15 14.09 -25.07 -17.75
N ASN A 16 13.27 -24.64 -16.77
CA ASN A 16 12.14 -23.73 -17.00
C ASN A 16 12.32 -22.33 -16.37
N TYR A 17 13.46 -22.09 -15.72
CA TYR A 17 13.81 -20.79 -15.14
C TYR A 17 15.31 -20.54 -15.31
N THR A 18 15.77 -19.31 -15.06
CA THR A 18 17.21 -19.00 -15.02
C THR A 18 17.69 -18.89 -13.58
N ALA A 19 18.62 -19.75 -13.18
CA ALA A 19 19.28 -19.64 -11.88
C ALA A 19 20.13 -18.36 -11.82
N CYS A 20 20.08 -17.65 -10.69
CA CYS A 20 20.83 -16.42 -10.49
C CYS A 20 21.57 -16.46 -9.15
N SER A 21 22.75 -15.85 -9.08
CA SER A 21 23.49 -15.68 -7.82
C SER A 21 22.89 -14.55 -6.96
N SER A 22 22.32 -13.55 -7.61
CA SER A 22 21.63 -12.41 -7.01
C SER A 22 20.67 -11.81 -8.04
N ARG A 23 19.57 -11.22 -7.58
CA ARG A 23 18.58 -10.56 -8.44
C ARG A 23 17.94 -9.39 -7.70
N THR A 24 17.94 -8.21 -8.30
CA THR A 24 17.14 -7.08 -7.81
C THR A 24 15.69 -7.32 -8.22
N ILE A 25 14.80 -7.27 -7.25
CA ILE A 25 13.36 -7.45 -7.46
C ILE A 25 12.71 -6.10 -7.24
N SER A 26 12.05 -5.58 -8.27
CA SER A 26 11.44 -4.26 -8.26
C SER A 26 9.94 -4.30 -8.50
N TYR A 27 9.40 -5.42 -8.99
CA TYR A 27 7.98 -5.57 -9.34
C TYR A 27 7.41 -6.90 -8.89
N ILE A 28 6.11 -6.93 -8.66
CA ILE A 28 5.31 -8.15 -8.54
C ILE A 28 4.33 -8.16 -9.71
N VAL A 29 4.25 -9.26 -10.45
CA VAL A 29 3.36 -9.41 -11.60
C VAL A 29 2.31 -10.46 -11.29
N MET A 30 1.05 -10.04 -11.27
CA MET A 30 -0.11 -10.89 -11.03
C MET A 30 -0.56 -11.57 -12.32
N HIS A 31 -0.90 -12.85 -12.22
CA HIS A 31 -1.40 -13.71 -13.29
C HIS A 31 -2.57 -14.56 -12.81
N TYR A 32 -3.22 -15.22 -13.75
CA TYR A 32 -4.17 -16.29 -13.50
C TYR A 32 -3.71 -17.53 -14.27
N THR A 33 -4.02 -18.71 -13.74
CA THR A 33 -3.59 -19.98 -14.32
C THR A 33 -4.14 -20.25 -15.73
N GLY A 34 -5.15 -19.50 -16.18
CA GLY A 34 -5.79 -19.70 -17.49
C GLY A 34 -6.46 -21.07 -17.64
N SER A 35 -6.69 -21.75 -16.52
CA SER A 35 -7.27 -23.09 -16.42
C SER A 35 -7.80 -23.32 -15.00
N THR A 36 -8.78 -24.22 -14.86
CA THR A 36 -9.43 -24.54 -13.58
C THR A 36 -8.69 -25.60 -12.75
N GLY A 37 -7.39 -25.76 -13.00
CA GLY A 37 -6.54 -26.65 -12.22
C GLY A 37 -6.14 -26.03 -10.89
N THR A 38 -5.98 -26.86 -9.85
CA THR A 38 -5.54 -26.42 -8.53
C THR A 38 -4.14 -25.78 -8.55
N GLY A 39 -3.84 -24.92 -7.57
CA GLY A 39 -2.51 -24.35 -7.38
C GLY A 39 -1.45 -25.43 -7.24
N LYS A 40 -1.76 -26.52 -6.53
CA LYS A 40 -0.90 -27.72 -6.44
C LYS A 40 -0.62 -28.36 -7.79
N ALA A 41 -1.64 -28.52 -8.62
CA ALA A 41 -1.50 -29.14 -9.94
C ALA A 41 -0.64 -28.28 -10.86
N ASN A 42 -0.84 -26.96 -10.82
CA ASN A 42 -0.03 -26.00 -11.56
C ASN A 42 1.44 -26.01 -11.08
N ALA A 43 1.71 -25.97 -9.77
CA ALA A 43 3.06 -26.09 -9.24
C ALA A 43 3.74 -27.40 -9.68
N LYS A 44 3.02 -28.53 -9.60
CA LYS A 44 3.49 -29.85 -10.08
C LYS A 44 3.81 -29.86 -11.58
N TYR A 45 3.01 -29.18 -12.40
CA TYR A 45 3.18 -29.16 -13.85
C TYR A 45 4.58 -28.65 -14.25
N PHE A 46 5.08 -27.62 -13.56
CA PHE A 46 6.40 -27.03 -13.83
C PHE A 46 7.60 -27.80 -13.25
N THR A 47 7.39 -28.91 -12.52
CA THR A 47 8.46 -29.82 -12.06
C THR A 47 9.13 -30.61 -13.21
N THR A 48 8.50 -30.59 -14.39
CA THR A 48 8.96 -31.26 -15.61
C THR A 48 9.58 -30.26 -16.59
N SER A 49 10.65 -30.64 -17.28
CA SER A 49 11.38 -29.77 -18.23
C SER A 49 10.60 -29.46 -19.51
N GLY A 50 11.00 -28.41 -20.23
CA GLY A 50 10.50 -28.10 -21.58
C GLY A 50 9.20 -27.30 -21.60
N ARG A 51 8.91 -26.56 -20.52
CA ARG A 51 7.74 -25.68 -20.44
C ARG A 51 7.99 -24.30 -21.04
N GLU A 52 9.25 -23.87 -21.05
CA GLU A 52 9.67 -22.53 -21.49
C GLU A 52 8.88 -21.39 -20.81
N ALA A 53 8.35 -21.68 -19.62
CA ALA A 53 7.58 -20.78 -18.77
C ALA A 53 7.65 -21.30 -17.32
N SER A 54 7.44 -20.40 -16.36
CA SER A 54 7.37 -20.73 -14.92
C SER A 54 6.89 -19.51 -14.14
N ALA A 55 6.31 -19.71 -12.96
CA ALA A 55 6.04 -18.65 -11.98
C ALA A 55 6.77 -18.90 -10.66
N HIS A 56 6.89 -17.88 -9.81
CA HIS A 56 7.52 -18.05 -8.49
C HIS A 56 6.54 -18.69 -7.52
N TYR A 57 5.29 -18.23 -7.54
CA TYR A 57 4.26 -18.69 -6.62
C TYR A 57 2.97 -19.05 -7.36
N PHE A 58 2.29 -20.07 -6.86
CA PHE A 58 0.92 -20.42 -7.21
C PHE A 58 0.06 -20.32 -5.95
N VAL A 59 -1.02 -19.57 -6.00
CA VAL A 59 -2.03 -19.50 -4.92
C VAL A 59 -3.18 -20.41 -5.30
N GLY A 60 -3.47 -21.39 -4.45
CA GLY A 60 -4.48 -22.41 -4.70
C GLY A 60 -5.92 -21.93 -4.56
N HIS A 61 -6.86 -22.80 -4.89
CA HIS A 61 -8.30 -22.56 -4.67
C HIS A 61 -8.67 -22.59 -3.18
N ALA A 62 -9.84 -22.07 -2.84
CA ALA A 62 -10.41 -22.21 -1.50
C ALA A 62 -10.55 -23.69 -1.07
N SER A 63 -10.86 -24.58 -2.02
CA SER A 63 -10.96 -26.04 -1.77
C SER A 63 -9.66 -26.73 -1.34
N GLU A 64 -8.52 -26.04 -1.45
CA GLU A 64 -7.21 -26.47 -0.93
C GLU A 64 -6.63 -25.44 0.04
N ASP A 65 -7.51 -24.78 0.81
CA ASP A 65 -7.18 -23.78 1.84
C ASP A 65 -6.39 -22.58 1.28
N ALA A 66 -6.61 -22.25 0.01
CA ALA A 66 -5.86 -21.25 -0.75
C ALA A 66 -4.33 -21.42 -0.69
N GLN A 67 -3.85 -22.64 -0.41
CA GLN A 67 -2.44 -22.93 -0.10
C GLN A 67 -1.48 -22.31 -1.12
N ILE A 68 -0.45 -21.62 -0.63
CA ILE A 68 0.62 -21.07 -1.46
C ILE A 68 1.66 -22.16 -1.75
N TYR A 69 2.02 -22.31 -3.03
CA TYR A 69 3.09 -23.18 -3.50
C TYR A 69 4.19 -22.35 -4.15
N GLN A 70 5.39 -22.39 -3.60
CA GLN A 70 6.57 -21.78 -4.23
C GLN A 70 7.21 -22.77 -5.21
N SER A 71 7.19 -22.42 -6.50
CA SER A 71 7.79 -23.23 -7.56
C SER A 71 9.20 -22.74 -7.92
N VAL A 72 9.42 -21.44 -8.09
CA VAL A 72 10.74 -20.85 -8.34
C VAL A 72 11.12 -19.96 -7.16
N ALA A 73 12.29 -20.20 -6.56
CA ALA A 73 12.81 -19.35 -5.49
C ALA A 73 12.98 -17.89 -5.99
N PRO A 74 12.62 -16.86 -5.21
CA PRO A 74 12.67 -15.46 -5.65
C PRO A 74 14.04 -14.95 -6.13
N VAL A 75 15.14 -15.55 -5.68
CA VAL A 75 16.49 -15.19 -6.18
C VAL A 75 16.64 -15.52 -7.67
N ASN A 76 15.95 -16.54 -8.15
CA ASN A 76 16.00 -17.01 -9.53
C ASN A 76 14.99 -16.29 -10.41
N LYS A 77 15.30 -16.16 -11.70
CA LYS A 77 14.42 -15.55 -12.69
C LYS A 77 13.44 -16.59 -13.26
N ALA A 78 12.18 -16.55 -12.82
CA ALA A 78 11.10 -17.27 -13.49
C ALA A 78 10.74 -16.61 -14.83
N TRP A 79 10.24 -17.40 -15.80
CA TRP A 79 9.81 -16.93 -17.11
C TRP A 79 8.27 -16.82 -17.19
N HIS A 80 7.69 -15.67 -16.81
CA HIS A 80 6.23 -15.50 -16.67
C HIS A 80 5.64 -14.31 -17.44
N CYS A 81 6.33 -13.17 -17.50
CA CYS A 81 5.88 -11.94 -18.17
C CYS A 81 6.67 -11.62 -19.45
N GLY A 82 7.23 -12.66 -20.07
CA GLY A 82 8.02 -12.55 -21.31
C GLY A 82 7.15 -12.40 -22.56
N THR A 83 7.63 -11.66 -23.56
CA THR A 83 7.05 -11.65 -24.90
C THR A 83 8.14 -11.56 -25.97
N SER A 84 7.88 -12.13 -27.15
CA SER A 84 8.68 -11.90 -28.37
C SER A 84 8.20 -10.67 -29.16
N GLY A 85 7.06 -10.10 -28.76
CA GLY A 85 6.49 -8.88 -29.33
C GLY A 85 6.89 -7.64 -28.54
N THR A 86 5.93 -6.74 -28.35
CA THR A 86 6.15 -5.43 -27.73
C THR A 86 5.94 -5.48 -26.22
N TYR A 87 6.85 -4.84 -25.48
CA TYR A 87 6.65 -4.47 -24.09
C TYR A 87 6.00 -3.09 -24.01
N TYR A 88 5.00 -2.95 -23.15
CA TYR A 88 4.29 -1.69 -22.90
C TYR A 88 4.67 -1.02 -21.59
N HIS A 89 5.17 -1.81 -20.62
CA HIS A 89 5.80 -1.27 -19.43
C HIS A 89 7.28 -0.95 -19.71
N ASP A 90 7.73 0.22 -19.28
CA ASP A 90 9.09 0.69 -19.54
C ASP A 90 10.15 -0.22 -18.91
N GLU A 91 9.97 -0.60 -17.64
CA GLU A 91 11.00 -1.27 -16.85
C GLU A 91 10.74 -2.73 -16.46
N CYS A 92 9.49 -3.15 -16.26
CA CYS A 92 9.18 -4.49 -15.73
C CYS A 92 9.46 -5.61 -16.75
N ARG A 93 10.26 -6.61 -16.35
CA ARG A 93 10.63 -7.80 -17.14
C ARG A 93 10.68 -9.02 -16.22
N ASN A 94 10.82 -10.21 -16.81
CA ASN A 94 11.09 -11.44 -16.03
C ASN A 94 12.28 -11.26 -15.06
N SER A 95 13.31 -10.51 -15.47
CA SER A 95 14.57 -10.35 -14.72
C SER A 95 14.48 -9.55 -13.44
N ASN A 96 13.47 -8.70 -13.26
CA ASN A 96 13.32 -7.83 -12.09
C ASN A 96 11.96 -7.97 -11.40
N SER A 97 11.24 -9.07 -11.65
CA SER A 97 9.90 -9.26 -11.10
C SER A 97 9.64 -10.64 -10.52
N ILE A 98 8.67 -10.70 -9.62
CA ILE A 98 8.08 -11.93 -9.08
C ILE A 98 6.71 -12.16 -9.74
N GLY A 99 6.58 -13.18 -10.58
CA GLY A 99 5.29 -13.70 -11.05
C GLY A 99 4.55 -14.55 -10.02
N ILE A 100 3.27 -14.23 -9.79
CA ILE A 100 2.32 -14.95 -8.93
C ILE A 100 1.10 -15.37 -9.76
N GLU A 101 0.77 -16.66 -9.75
CA GLU A 101 -0.36 -17.26 -10.49
C GLU A 101 -1.50 -17.58 -9.53
N LEU A 102 -2.69 -17.00 -9.76
CA LEU A 102 -3.88 -17.29 -8.98
C LEU A 102 -4.71 -18.39 -9.65
N ALA A 103 -5.07 -19.43 -8.90
CA ALA A 103 -6.00 -20.44 -9.35
C ALA A 103 -7.38 -19.80 -9.61
N CYS A 104 -7.96 -20.06 -10.77
CA CYS A 104 -9.22 -19.44 -11.20
C CYS A 104 -10.26 -20.47 -11.61
N HIS A 105 -11.53 -20.12 -11.47
CA HIS A 105 -12.66 -20.88 -12.00
C HIS A 105 -13.13 -20.30 -13.33
N ASN A 106 -13.94 -21.08 -14.06
CA ASN A 106 -14.68 -20.59 -15.21
C ASN A 106 -16.10 -21.19 -15.19
N ASP A 107 -17.12 -20.34 -15.12
CA ASP A 107 -18.52 -20.76 -15.09
C ASP A 107 -19.16 -20.88 -16.49
N THR A 108 -18.38 -20.59 -17.54
CA THR A 108 -18.78 -20.75 -18.94
C THR A 108 -18.03 -21.88 -19.63
N SER A 109 -18.50 -22.27 -20.81
CA SER A 109 -17.77 -23.18 -21.71
C SER A 109 -16.70 -22.47 -22.55
N ASP A 110 -16.67 -21.13 -22.56
CA ASP A 110 -15.63 -20.38 -23.28
C ASP A 110 -14.36 -20.30 -22.43
N THR A 111 -13.30 -20.93 -22.92
CA THR A 111 -11.99 -20.98 -22.27
C THR A 111 -11.02 -19.93 -22.81
N SER A 112 -11.48 -19.02 -23.67
CA SER A 112 -10.70 -17.87 -24.13
C SER A 112 -10.42 -16.90 -22.98
N ALA A 113 -9.31 -16.16 -23.05
CA ALA A 113 -9.01 -15.13 -22.05
C ALA A 113 -10.03 -13.98 -22.01
N SER A 114 -10.79 -13.81 -23.10
CA SER A 114 -11.91 -12.85 -23.20
C SER A 114 -13.21 -13.36 -22.57
N SER A 115 -13.25 -14.59 -22.07
CA SER A 115 -14.43 -15.09 -21.39
C SER A 115 -14.72 -14.27 -20.14
N SER A 116 -15.99 -13.88 -19.97
CA SER A 116 -16.49 -13.24 -18.76
C SER A 116 -16.67 -14.20 -17.59
N GLY A 117 -16.48 -15.51 -17.82
CA GLY A 117 -16.70 -16.52 -16.81
C GLY A 117 -15.52 -16.76 -15.87
N TRP A 118 -14.36 -16.15 -16.14
CA TRP A 118 -13.19 -16.29 -15.27
C TRP A 118 -13.38 -15.52 -13.98
N TYR A 119 -13.20 -16.18 -12.84
CA TYR A 119 -13.21 -15.57 -11.51
C TYR A 119 -12.26 -16.28 -10.54
N PHE A 120 -11.97 -15.64 -9.41
CA PHE A 120 -11.16 -16.20 -8.31
C PHE A 120 -12.05 -16.51 -7.10
N ASP A 121 -11.67 -17.48 -6.28
CA ASP A 121 -12.28 -17.62 -4.94
C ASP A 121 -11.83 -16.43 -4.06
N ASP A 122 -12.70 -15.95 -3.17
CA ASP A 122 -12.36 -14.85 -2.25
C ASP A 122 -11.14 -15.22 -1.39
N GLU A 123 -11.06 -16.46 -0.90
CA GLU A 123 -9.93 -16.96 -0.12
C GLU A 123 -8.62 -17.01 -0.93
N THR A 124 -8.71 -17.25 -2.24
CA THR A 124 -7.54 -17.20 -3.13
C THR A 124 -7.02 -15.76 -3.22
N VAL A 125 -7.93 -14.79 -3.35
CA VAL A 125 -7.59 -13.36 -3.38
C VAL A 125 -7.03 -12.92 -2.03
N ASP A 126 -7.63 -13.34 -0.92
CA ASP A 126 -7.15 -13.05 0.43
C ASP A 126 -5.72 -13.54 0.65
N GLN A 127 -5.46 -14.79 0.29
CA GLN A 127 -4.13 -15.38 0.46
C GLN A 127 -3.10 -14.74 -0.48
N ALA A 128 -3.51 -14.33 -1.68
CA ALA A 128 -2.67 -13.57 -2.60
C ALA A 128 -2.32 -12.18 -2.06
N VAL A 129 -3.26 -11.47 -1.41
CA VAL A 129 -3.00 -10.18 -0.75
C VAL A 129 -1.93 -10.34 0.34
N GLU A 130 -2.06 -11.34 1.21
CA GLU A 130 -1.07 -11.57 2.28
C GLU A 130 0.31 -11.91 1.70
N LEU A 131 0.37 -12.75 0.66
CA LEU A 131 1.61 -13.06 -0.04
C LEU A 131 2.24 -11.81 -0.66
N VAL A 132 1.47 -10.99 -1.37
CA VAL A 132 1.96 -9.78 -2.02
C VAL A 132 2.48 -8.79 -0.99
N LYS A 133 1.76 -8.56 0.12
CA LYS A 133 2.23 -7.70 1.22
C LYS A 133 3.56 -8.17 1.81
N ALA A 134 3.69 -9.47 2.08
CA ALA A 134 4.93 -10.02 2.62
C ALA A 134 6.11 -9.88 1.64
N LEU A 135 5.86 -10.00 0.33
CA LEU A 135 6.87 -9.79 -0.70
C LEU A 135 7.22 -8.30 -0.85
N MET A 136 6.23 -7.42 -0.79
CA MET A 136 6.44 -5.96 -0.80
C MET A 136 7.33 -5.53 0.36
N GLU A 137 7.04 -6.00 1.57
CA GLU A 137 7.87 -5.74 2.75
C GLU A 137 9.29 -6.30 2.57
N THR A 138 9.41 -7.58 2.18
CA THR A 138 10.70 -8.28 2.07
C THR A 138 11.64 -7.63 1.04
N TYR A 139 11.10 -7.14 -0.07
CA TYR A 139 11.88 -6.59 -1.18
C TYR A 139 11.77 -5.07 -1.32
N SER A 140 11.07 -4.40 -0.38
CA SER A 140 10.81 -2.96 -0.41
C SER A 140 10.17 -2.49 -1.72
N ILE A 141 9.13 -3.21 -2.16
CA ILE A 141 8.38 -2.93 -3.39
C ILE A 141 7.16 -2.09 -3.03
N ALA A 142 6.99 -0.94 -3.68
CA ALA A 142 5.82 -0.08 -3.50
C ALA A 142 4.57 -0.71 -4.16
N ALA A 143 3.39 -0.31 -3.70
CA ALA A 143 2.12 -0.87 -4.18
C ALA A 143 1.88 -0.61 -5.68
N ASP A 144 2.32 0.54 -6.20
CA ASP A 144 2.28 0.88 -7.62
C ASP A 144 3.23 0.04 -8.50
N HIS A 145 4.10 -0.76 -7.89
CA HIS A 145 4.93 -1.76 -8.56
C HIS A 145 4.33 -3.19 -8.49
N VAL A 146 3.09 -3.32 -8.00
CA VAL A 146 2.28 -4.53 -8.15
C VAL A 146 1.38 -4.36 -9.37
N ILE A 147 1.68 -5.10 -10.43
CA ILE A 147 1.07 -4.90 -11.75
C ILE A 147 0.53 -6.21 -12.32
N ARG A 148 -0.29 -6.13 -13.37
CA ARG A 148 -0.77 -7.30 -14.13
C ARG A 148 0.22 -7.63 -15.25
N HIS A 149 0.21 -8.87 -15.73
CA HIS A 149 0.92 -9.20 -16.98
C HIS A 149 0.37 -8.39 -18.17
N TYR A 150 -0.90 -8.01 -18.11
CA TYR A 150 -1.49 -7.03 -19.03
C TYR A 150 -0.71 -5.72 -19.09
N ASP A 151 -0.33 -5.14 -17.96
CA ASP A 151 0.37 -3.86 -17.95
C ASP A 151 1.79 -4.00 -18.57
N VAL A 152 2.37 -5.21 -18.55
CA VAL A 152 3.68 -5.50 -19.14
C VAL A 152 3.62 -5.68 -20.67
N THR A 153 2.63 -6.41 -21.18
CA THR A 153 2.61 -6.91 -22.57
C THR A 153 1.27 -6.78 -23.31
N HIS A 154 0.23 -6.26 -22.65
CA HIS A 154 -1.18 -6.30 -23.04
C HIS A 154 -1.78 -7.71 -23.21
N LYS A 155 -1.12 -8.77 -22.72
CA LYS A 155 -1.77 -10.08 -22.59
C LYS A 155 -2.93 -9.95 -21.59
N THR A 156 -4.13 -10.39 -21.95
CA THR A 156 -5.31 -10.47 -21.06
C THR A 156 -5.05 -11.46 -19.92
N CYS A 157 -4.26 -11.03 -18.93
CA CYS A 157 -3.75 -11.83 -17.82
C CYS A 157 -3.41 -10.90 -16.64
N PRO A 158 -4.01 -11.09 -15.46
CA PRO A 158 -5.08 -12.04 -15.17
C PRO A 158 -6.41 -11.63 -15.79
N ALA A 159 -7.10 -12.54 -16.50
CA ALA A 159 -8.35 -12.21 -17.17
C ALA A 159 -9.43 -11.60 -16.24
N PRO A 160 -9.67 -12.11 -15.02
CA PRO A 160 -10.64 -11.50 -14.10
C PRO A 160 -10.36 -10.00 -13.83
N TYR A 161 -9.09 -9.63 -13.63
CA TYR A 161 -8.68 -8.25 -13.34
C TYR A 161 -8.53 -7.36 -14.58
N VAL A 162 -8.44 -7.93 -15.78
CA VAL A 162 -8.40 -7.16 -17.04
C VAL A 162 -9.80 -6.92 -17.58
N ASN A 163 -10.68 -7.91 -17.44
CA ASN A 163 -12.06 -7.83 -17.94
C ASN A 163 -12.95 -7.03 -16.98
N ASP A 164 -12.56 -6.91 -15.71
CA ASP A 164 -13.22 -6.11 -14.70
C ASP A 164 -12.19 -5.32 -13.87
N GLU A 165 -11.96 -4.07 -14.28
CA GLU A 165 -11.02 -3.17 -13.61
C GLU A 165 -11.39 -2.92 -12.14
N THR A 166 -12.68 -2.99 -11.78
CA THR A 166 -13.11 -2.73 -10.40
C THR A 166 -12.59 -3.78 -9.42
N GLN A 167 -12.43 -5.04 -9.87
CA GLN A 167 -11.81 -6.09 -9.07
C GLN A 167 -10.30 -5.86 -8.90
N TRP A 168 -9.63 -5.30 -9.91
CA TRP A 168 -8.22 -4.92 -9.81
C TRP A 168 -7.99 -3.77 -8.83
N GLU A 169 -8.81 -2.71 -8.94
CA GLU A 169 -8.79 -1.59 -8.00
C GLU A 169 -9.06 -2.04 -6.55
N ALA A 170 -10.01 -2.95 -6.36
CA ALA A 170 -10.31 -3.53 -5.05
C ALA A 170 -9.12 -4.35 -4.51
N PHE A 171 -8.42 -5.10 -5.35
CA PHE A 171 -7.20 -5.82 -4.95
C PHE A 171 -6.10 -4.85 -4.51
N LEU A 172 -5.80 -3.82 -5.31
CA LEU A 172 -4.78 -2.82 -5.00
C LEU A 172 -5.09 -2.06 -3.70
N ALA A 173 -6.36 -1.67 -3.48
CA ALA A 173 -6.78 -0.99 -2.25
C ALA A 173 -6.47 -1.81 -0.98
N ARG A 174 -6.47 -3.14 -1.08
CA ARG A 174 -6.10 -4.04 0.03
C ARG A 174 -4.60 -4.10 0.29
N LEU A 175 -3.75 -3.68 -0.66
CA LEU A 175 -2.30 -3.64 -0.50
C LEU A 175 -1.84 -2.34 0.18
N GLU A 176 -2.47 -1.22 -0.19
CA GLU A 176 -2.23 0.12 0.36
C GLU A 176 -2.50 0.20 1.87
N THR A 177 -3.30 -0.72 2.42
CA THR A 177 -3.62 -0.80 3.86
C THR A 177 -2.47 -1.31 4.73
N THR A 178 -1.23 -1.32 4.22
CA THR A 178 -0.02 -1.80 4.94
C THR A 178 1.12 -0.79 4.90
N THR A 179 0.82 0.51 4.87
CA THR A 179 1.66 1.48 5.60
C THR A 179 1.19 1.52 7.05
N THR A 180 1.43 0.42 7.76
CA THR A 180 1.67 0.46 9.20
C THR A 180 3.11 0.00 9.46
N THR A 181 4.10 0.80 9.03
CA THR A 181 5.01 1.32 10.07
C THR A 181 4.12 1.79 11.20
N GLU A 182 4.40 1.51 12.46
CA GLU A 182 3.70 2.11 13.60
C GLU A 182 3.57 3.65 13.43
N GLU A 183 2.62 4.11 12.61
CA GLU A 183 1.87 5.30 12.85
C GLU A 183 0.99 4.82 13.98
N ASP A 184 1.44 5.12 15.19
CA ASP A 184 0.53 5.44 16.27
C ASP A 184 -0.62 6.20 15.64
N THR A 185 -1.73 5.53 15.33
CA THR A 185 -2.95 6.20 14.92
C THR A 185 -3.34 6.98 16.17
N MET A 186 -2.88 8.22 16.26
CA MET A 186 -3.12 9.06 17.41
C MET A 186 -4.64 9.15 17.52
N THR A 187 -5.17 8.65 18.62
CA THR A 187 -6.60 8.83 18.89
C THR A 187 -6.88 10.32 18.92
N GLN A 188 -8.13 10.72 18.68
CA GLN A 188 -8.54 12.11 18.84
C GLN A 188 -8.16 12.65 20.22
N ASP A 189 -8.18 11.79 21.25
CA ASP A 189 -7.76 12.15 22.61
C ASP A 189 -6.26 12.41 22.70
N GLN A 190 -5.41 11.55 22.11
CA GLN A 190 -3.97 11.77 22.05
C GLN A 190 -3.62 13.04 21.24
N PHE A 191 -4.34 13.31 20.15
CA PHE A 191 -4.20 14.56 19.40
C PHE A 191 -4.60 15.76 20.25
N ASN A 192 -5.72 15.68 21.00
CA ASN A 192 -6.17 16.74 21.87
C ASN A 192 -5.17 17.02 23.00
N GLU A 193 -4.58 15.97 23.59
CA GLU A 193 -3.53 16.09 24.60
C GLU A 193 -2.27 16.75 24.03
N MET A 194 -1.79 16.30 22.88
CA MET A 194 -0.62 16.91 22.23
C MET A 194 -0.89 18.36 21.81
N MET A 195 -2.09 18.65 21.30
CA MET A 195 -2.49 20.01 20.95
C MET A 195 -2.59 20.90 22.19
N ALA A 196 -3.08 20.38 23.32
CA ALA A 196 -3.12 21.12 24.58
C ALA A 196 -1.70 21.50 25.04
N VAL A 197 -0.76 20.56 24.99
CA VAL A 197 0.66 20.81 25.31
C VAL A 197 1.27 21.85 24.36
N TYR A 198 1.02 21.73 23.06
CA TYR A 198 1.52 22.70 22.07
C TYR A 198 0.98 24.11 22.33
N LEU A 199 -0.32 24.24 22.62
CA LEU A 199 -0.95 25.54 22.90
C LEU A 199 -0.43 26.17 24.20
N GLU A 200 -0.13 25.36 25.22
CA GLU A 200 0.50 25.81 26.45
C GLU A 200 1.92 26.34 26.19
N GLN A 201 2.76 25.53 25.54
CA GLN A 201 4.13 25.93 25.16
C GLN A 201 4.14 27.18 24.29
N LEU A 202 3.19 27.31 23.35
CA LEU A 202 3.06 28.49 22.53
C LEU A 202 2.74 29.73 23.37
N GLY A 203 1.92 29.61 24.41
CA GLY A 203 1.61 30.72 25.31
C GLY A 203 2.77 31.18 26.19
N GLU A 204 3.72 30.29 26.47
CA GLU A 204 4.95 30.57 27.24
C GLU A 204 6.06 31.21 26.40
N GLN A 205 5.95 31.18 25.06
CA GLN A 205 6.97 31.77 24.21
C GLN A 205 7.03 33.29 24.33
N GLU A 206 8.25 33.80 24.42
CA GLU A 206 8.52 35.23 24.41
C GLU A 206 8.06 35.87 23.08
N PRO A 207 7.44 37.06 23.13
CA PRO A 207 7.11 37.83 21.95
C PRO A 207 8.37 38.23 21.18
N SER A 208 8.25 38.38 19.87
CA SER A 208 9.36 38.83 19.03
C SER A 208 9.56 40.35 19.15
N ASP A 209 10.78 40.81 18.86
CA ASP A 209 11.17 42.22 19.02
C ASP A 209 10.36 43.20 18.16
N TRP A 210 9.88 42.75 16.99
CA TRP A 210 9.21 43.63 16.02
C TRP A 210 7.93 44.29 16.56
N SER A 211 7.30 43.71 17.60
CA SER A 211 6.07 44.23 18.21
C SER A 211 6.29 44.84 19.59
N ALA A 212 7.53 45.08 20.01
CA ALA A 212 7.84 45.56 21.35
C ALA A 212 7.14 46.89 21.68
N ASP A 213 7.23 47.87 20.78
CA ASP A 213 6.67 49.21 20.99
C ASP A 213 5.13 49.18 21.02
N GLU A 214 4.50 48.41 20.13
CA GLU A 214 3.04 48.25 20.14
C GLU A 214 2.57 47.53 21.39
N ARG A 215 3.29 46.50 21.85
CA ARG A 215 2.95 45.76 23.07
C ARG A 215 3.01 46.67 24.29
N GLU A 216 4.07 47.45 24.45
CA GLU A 216 4.18 48.43 25.53
C GLU A 216 3.01 49.41 25.52
N THR A 217 2.64 49.92 24.33
CA THR A 217 1.53 50.85 24.15
C THR A 217 0.19 50.26 24.58
N VAL A 218 -0.14 49.04 24.11
CA VAL A 218 -1.44 48.41 24.41
C VAL A 218 -1.51 47.86 25.84
N GLU A 219 -0.38 47.50 26.45
CA GLU A 219 -0.29 47.13 27.86
C GLU A 219 -0.52 48.35 28.76
N ALA A 220 0.14 49.48 28.49
CA ALA A 220 -0.05 50.72 29.24
C ALA A 220 -1.49 51.25 29.14
N ALA A 221 -2.12 51.10 27.97
CA ALA A 221 -3.54 51.43 27.77
C ALA A 221 -4.51 50.45 28.47
N GLY A 222 -4.00 49.33 29.02
CA GLY A 222 -4.80 48.31 29.69
C GLY A 222 -5.65 47.47 28.75
N LEU A 223 -5.38 47.50 27.44
CA LEU A 223 -6.07 46.68 26.43
C LEU A 223 -5.71 45.20 26.59
N ILE A 224 -4.42 44.90 26.76
CA ILE A 224 -3.91 43.55 26.98
C ILE A 224 -3.42 43.42 28.43
N LYS A 225 -4.18 42.69 29.25
CA LYS A 225 -3.83 42.42 30.66
C LYS A 225 -3.27 41.01 30.88
N GLY A 226 -3.44 40.11 29.92
CA GLY A 226 -3.17 38.68 30.09
C GLY A 226 -4.36 37.93 30.68
N ASP A 227 -4.11 36.68 31.05
CA ASP A 227 -5.07 35.83 31.75
C ASP A 227 -5.14 36.13 33.27
N ALA A 228 -5.74 35.24 34.06
CA ALA A 228 -5.92 35.42 35.50
C ALA A 228 -4.58 35.51 36.27
N ASN A 229 -3.49 34.98 35.71
CA ASN A 229 -2.15 35.04 36.31
C ASN A 229 -1.36 36.26 35.81
N GLY A 230 -1.90 37.01 34.85
CA GLY A 230 -1.23 38.14 34.21
C GLY A 230 -0.40 37.75 32.98
N ASP A 231 -0.43 36.49 32.57
CA ASP A 231 0.35 35.99 31.44
C ASP A 231 -0.24 36.53 30.13
N LYS A 232 0.57 37.30 29.38
CA LYS A 232 0.11 38.02 28.20
C LYS A 232 -0.17 37.11 27.01
N LYS A 233 0.52 35.96 26.94
CA LYS A 233 0.32 34.91 25.93
C LYS A 233 0.32 35.46 24.49
N TYR A 234 1.29 36.34 24.18
CA TYR A 234 1.36 37.06 22.90
C TYR A 234 1.47 36.16 21.67
N LYS A 235 1.94 34.93 21.86
CA LYS A 235 2.10 33.94 20.81
C LYS A 235 0.91 32.99 20.68
N SER A 236 0.00 32.96 21.67
CA SER A 236 -1.21 32.13 21.62
C SER A 236 -2.23 32.62 20.58
N PHE A 237 -3.08 31.70 20.12
CA PHE A 237 -4.21 32.05 19.26
C PHE A 237 -5.23 32.93 20.00
N LEU A 238 -5.75 33.95 19.30
CA LEU A 238 -6.81 34.81 19.83
C LEU A 238 -8.18 34.12 19.71
N THR A 239 -8.74 33.68 20.83
CA THR A 239 -10.12 33.16 20.86
C THR A 239 -11.13 34.30 20.74
N ARG A 240 -12.36 33.97 20.33
CA ARG A 240 -13.47 34.95 20.30
C ARG A 240 -13.75 35.56 21.67
N GLU A 241 -13.59 34.80 22.74
CA GLU A 241 -13.74 35.27 24.12
C GLU A 241 -12.66 36.30 24.48
N ALA A 242 -11.38 35.98 24.22
CA ALA A 242 -10.27 36.91 24.45
C ALA A 242 -10.44 38.19 23.62
N MET A 243 -10.88 38.06 22.36
CA MET A 243 -11.16 39.21 21.50
C MET A 243 -12.30 40.07 22.06
N ALA A 244 -13.39 39.46 22.55
CA ALA A 244 -14.50 40.19 23.15
C ALA A 244 -14.05 41.03 24.37
N VAL A 245 -13.18 40.47 25.20
CA VAL A 245 -12.58 41.19 26.35
C VAL A 245 -11.73 42.37 25.88
N MET A 246 -10.86 42.17 24.89
CA MET A 246 -10.02 43.25 24.34
C MET A 246 -10.86 44.35 23.69
N LEU A 247 -11.90 43.99 22.93
CA LEU A 247 -12.82 44.94 22.32
C LEU A 247 -13.63 45.72 23.36
N SER A 248 -14.12 45.05 24.41
CA SER A 248 -14.83 45.72 25.50
C SER A 248 -13.93 46.76 26.19
N ARG A 249 -12.66 46.42 26.45
CA ARG A 249 -11.68 47.37 26.99
C ARG A 249 -11.46 48.56 26.05
N LEU A 250 -11.33 48.30 24.76
CA LEU A 250 -11.20 49.35 23.76
C LEU A 250 -12.41 50.27 23.71
N LEU A 251 -13.63 49.73 23.74
CA LEU A 251 -14.86 50.52 23.77
C LEU A 251 -14.93 51.42 25.00
N ASN A 252 -14.56 50.89 26.17
CA ASN A 252 -14.49 51.67 27.41
C ASN A 252 -13.48 52.84 27.30
N LEU A 253 -12.31 52.63 26.67
CA LEU A 253 -11.33 53.70 26.44
C LEU A 253 -11.86 54.77 25.48
N LEU A 254 -12.71 54.39 24.54
CA LEU A 254 -13.35 55.29 23.59
C LEU A 254 -14.62 55.96 24.14
N GLY A 255 -15.01 55.65 25.39
CA GLY A 255 -16.22 56.16 26.02
C GLY A 255 -17.52 55.69 25.35
N LYS A 256 -17.49 54.49 24.75
CA LYS A 256 -18.63 53.86 24.06
C LYS A 256 -19.24 52.73 24.86
#